data_AF-A0A9E5MWT8-F1
#
_entry.id   AF-A0A9E5MWT8-F1
#
_cell.length_a   1.000
_cell.length_b   1.000
_cell.length_c   1.000
_cell.angle_alpha   90.00
_cell.angle_beta   90.00
_cell.angle_gamma   90.00
#
_symmetry.space_group_name_H-M   'P 1'
#
loop_
_entity.id
_entity.type
_entity.pdbx_description
1 polymer ?
#
loop_
_entity_poly.entity_id
_entity_poly.type
_entity_poly.pdbx_seq_one_letter_code
_entity_poly.pdbx_strand_id
1 'polypeptide(L)'
;YMRGPAAHNTLEIDGAAVAQAAEGLAWSHVNRRVRLEANLSDDVWLARGRIEWPGIATVARTVLALPGCGVWIADFLEGLTNRTARWHWHLPQALGPLQTRDGQPHSGSAVRHARGVMVQWSKTPLEKLRAQLAEEGAVSGWQATAYGQPTQAYHVSYQRVISGRDLVVTFLGAAVVPAIVEVSGLALACGMTDTDGNRRPFVDELDSVRFVIDRGQNREVYVAGPLAHRPPEGYLSLGGKGDWPAAHQRCPTPAAVYEG
;
A
#
# COMPACT_ATOMS: atom_id res chain seq x y z
N TYR A 1 11.40 22.46 1.12
CA TYR A 1 11.86 21.32 1.93
C TYR A 1 10.68 20.46 2.43
N MET A 2 9.90 20.87 3.46
CA MET A 2 8.84 20.05 4.10
C MET A 2 7.60 19.78 3.21
N ARG A 3 7.62 20.27 1.97
CA ARG A 3 6.47 20.29 1.06
C ARG A 3 6.64 19.36 -0.14
N GLY A 4 7.79 18.72 -0.26
CA GLY A 4 8.07 17.74 -1.32
C GLY A 4 7.51 16.36 -0.96
N PRO A 5 7.30 15.47 -1.94
CA PRO A 5 6.75 14.13 -1.69
C PRO A 5 7.62 13.33 -0.71
N ALA A 6 8.94 13.52 -0.72
CA ALA A 6 9.87 12.87 0.22
C ALA A 6 9.59 13.20 1.71
N ALA A 7 8.89 14.30 2.01
CA ALA A 7 8.51 14.70 3.36
C ALA A 7 7.18 14.10 3.83
N HIS A 8 6.52 13.26 3.01
CA HIS A 8 5.20 12.70 3.29
C HIS A 8 5.17 11.17 3.12
N ASN A 9 4.11 10.54 3.63
CA ASN A 9 3.86 9.10 3.45
C ASN A 9 3.21 8.84 2.08
N THR A 10 3.96 9.03 1.00
CA THR A 10 3.44 9.03 -0.37
C THR A 10 4.38 8.33 -1.35
N LEU A 11 3.88 8.12 -2.56
CA LEU A 11 4.65 7.76 -3.73
C LEU A 11 5.10 9.04 -4.48
N GLU A 12 6.31 9.01 -5.02
CA GLU A 12 6.88 9.93 -5.99
C GLU A 12 7.20 9.19 -7.29
N ILE A 13 6.97 9.81 -8.46
CA ILE A 13 7.37 9.28 -9.76
C ILE A 13 8.17 10.35 -10.50
N ASP A 14 9.32 9.98 -11.05
CA ASP A 14 10.18 10.89 -11.80
C ASP A 14 9.45 11.47 -13.03
N GLY A 15 9.29 12.80 -13.04
CA GLY A 15 8.58 13.52 -14.10
C GLY A 15 7.05 13.57 -13.94
N ALA A 16 6.50 13.06 -12.84
CA ALA A 16 5.08 13.09 -12.52
C ALA A 16 4.85 13.65 -11.10
N ALA A 17 5.18 14.92 -10.90
CA ALA A 17 5.01 15.58 -9.60
C ALA A 17 3.50 15.66 -9.23
N VAL A 18 3.17 15.22 -8.00
CA VAL A 18 1.81 15.33 -7.44
C VAL A 18 1.43 16.79 -7.18
N ALA A 19 2.39 17.59 -6.72
CA ALA A 19 2.27 19.03 -6.57
C ALA A 19 3.36 19.70 -7.41
N GLN A 20 2.96 20.59 -8.31
CA GLN A 20 3.90 21.50 -8.93
C GLN A 20 4.09 22.67 -7.97
N ALA A 21 5.35 22.98 -7.64
CA ALA A 21 5.65 24.23 -6.96
C ALA A 21 5.28 25.36 -7.92
N ALA A 22 4.13 26.00 -7.71
CA ALA A 22 3.96 27.34 -8.23
C ALA A 22 4.97 28.22 -7.47
N GLU A 23 5.65 29.12 -8.18
CA GLU A 23 6.64 30.01 -7.59
C GLU A 23 6.10 30.64 -6.28
N GLY A 24 6.86 30.55 -5.19
CA GLY A 24 6.48 31.07 -3.86
C GLY A 24 5.78 30.09 -2.92
N LEU A 25 4.83 30.60 -2.12
CA LEU A 25 4.13 29.85 -1.07
C LEU A 25 2.90 29.09 -1.57
N ALA A 26 2.50 29.27 -2.83
CA ALA A 26 1.27 28.74 -3.38
C ALA A 26 1.41 27.26 -3.80
N TRP A 27 0.51 26.42 -3.31
CA TRP A 27 0.30 25.08 -3.82
C TRP A 27 -0.74 25.17 -4.94
N SER A 28 -0.38 24.74 -6.14
CA SER A 28 -1.38 24.50 -7.18
C SER A 28 -1.50 22.99 -7.36
N HIS A 29 -2.66 22.44 -6.97
CA HIS A 29 -3.08 21.12 -7.40
C HIS A 29 -3.41 21.19 -8.89
N VAL A 30 -2.39 21.28 -9.75
CA VAL A 30 -2.59 21.34 -11.20
C VAL A 30 -3.15 20.00 -11.74
N ASN A 31 -3.15 18.94 -10.93
CA ASN A 31 -3.67 17.64 -11.33
C ASN A 31 -5.20 17.58 -11.26
N ARG A 32 -5.83 17.67 -12.44
CA ARG A 32 -7.29 17.78 -12.62
C ARG A 32 -8.05 16.45 -12.50
N ARG A 33 -7.38 15.33 -12.22
CA ARG A 33 -8.00 13.99 -12.16
C ARG A 33 -7.56 13.21 -10.92
N VAL A 34 -7.96 13.74 -9.77
CA VAL A 34 -7.87 13.03 -8.49
C VAL A 34 -9.24 12.51 -8.14
N ARG A 35 -9.34 11.22 -7.81
CA ARG A 35 -10.57 10.59 -7.31
C ARG A 35 -10.29 9.94 -5.97
N LEU A 36 -11.18 10.16 -5.00
CA LEU A 36 -11.16 9.49 -3.72
C LEU A 36 -12.49 8.76 -3.55
N GLU A 37 -12.39 7.48 -3.21
CA GLU A 37 -13.54 6.61 -2.93
C GLU A 37 -13.28 5.88 -1.63
N ALA A 38 -14.31 5.62 -0.84
CA ALA A 38 -14.16 4.87 0.41
C ALA A 38 -15.44 4.14 0.80
N ASN A 39 -15.26 3.12 1.63
CA ASN A 39 -16.27 2.44 2.43
C ASN A 39 -15.67 2.21 3.82
N LEU A 40 -16.16 2.97 4.80
CA LEU A 40 -15.61 3.03 6.15
C LEU A 40 -16.65 2.51 7.13
N SER A 41 -16.42 1.31 7.64
CA SER A 41 -17.21 0.68 8.71
C SER A 41 -16.41 0.66 10.02
N ASP A 42 -17.02 0.21 11.12
CA ASP A 42 -16.27 0.08 12.39
C ASP A 42 -15.25 -1.07 12.34
N ASP A 43 -15.50 -2.09 11.51
CA ASP A 43 -14.68 -3.31 11.44
C ASP A 43 -13.66 -3.30 10.29
N VAL A 44 -13.94 -2.54 9.24
CA VAL A 44 -13.17 -2.57 7.98
C VAL A 44 -13.20 -1.19 7.35
N TRP A 45 -12.01 -0.66 7.03
CA TRP A 45 -11.87 0.54 6.21
C TRP A 45 -11.27 0.16 4.86
N LEU A 46 -12.00 0.48 3.80
CA LEU A 46 -11.52 0.40 2.43
C LEU A 46 -11.54 1.80 1.82
N ALA A 47 -10.40 2.26 1.32
CA ALA A 47 -10.30 3.54 0.66
C ALA A 47 -9.40 3.45 -0.56
N ARG A 48 -9.70 4.21 -1.61
CA ARG A 48 -8.89 4.32 -2.82
C ARG A 48 -8.71 5.76 -3.23
N GLY A 49 -7.47 6.19 -3.29
CA GLY A 49 -7.07 7.41 -3.98
C GLY A 49 -6.52 7.08 -5.37
N ARG A 50 -6.96 7.77 -6.41
CA ARG A 50 -6.45 7.64 -7.78
C ARG A 50 -6.01 8.99 -8.31
N ILE A 51 -4.86 9.01 -8.97
CA ILE A 51 -4.30 10.17 -9.67
C ILE A 51 -3.93 9.75 -11.08
N GLU A 52 -4.35 10.54 -12.06
CA GLU A 52 -3.96 10.38 -13.47
C GLU A 52 -3.12 11.57 -13.92
N TRP A 53 -1.93 11.28 -14.46
CA TRP A 53 -1.12 12.22 -15.22
C TRP A 53 -1.26 11.87 -16.71
N PRO A 54 -2.01 12.66 -17.49
CA PRO A 54 -2.25 12.38 -18.89
C PRO A 54 -0.96 12.14 -19.68
N GLY A 55 -0.86 10.99 -20.33
CA GLY A 55 0.31 10.60 -21.13
C GLY A 55 1.56 10.21 -20.32
N ILE A 56 1.49 10.16 -18.98
CA ILE A 56 2.63 9.82 -18.12
C ILE A 56 2.36 8.59 -17.26
N ALA A 57 1.30 8.60 -16.46
CA ALA A 57 1.04 7.53 -15.49
C ALA A 57 -0.39 7.59 -14.93
N THR A 58 -0.88 6.46 -14.49
CA THR A 58 -2.00 6.35 -13.53
C THR A 58 -1.49 5.67 -12.27
N VAL A 59 -1.82 6.23 -11.11
CA VAL A 59 -1.53 5.61 -9.81
C VAL A 59 -2.83 5.50 -9.04
N ALA A 60 -3.09 4.31 -8.50
CA ALA A 60 -4.13 4.06 -7.54
C ALA A 60 -3.53 3.50 -6.25
N ARG A 61 -3.76 4.18 -5.14
CA ARG A 61 -3.43 3.70 -3.79
C ARG A 61 -4.71 3.20 -3.14
N THR A 62 -4.78 1.91 -2.87
CA THR A 62 -5.87 1.30 -2.12
C THR A 62 -5.41 0.97 -0.72
N VAL A 63 -6.19 1.32 0.28
CA VAL A 63 -5.93 1.05 1.70
C VAL A 63 -7.02 0.13 2.23
N LEU A 64 -6.62 -1.00 2.80
CA LEU A 64 -7.44 -1.82 3.68
C LEU A 64 -6.89 -1.66 5.09
N ALA A 65 -7.69 -1.13 6.03
CA ALA A 65 -7.36 -1.14 7.44
C ALA A 65 -8.34 -2.04 8.20
N LEU A 66 -7.78 -2.94 9.00
CA LEU A 66 -8.51 -3.85 9.88
C LEU A 66 -8.09 -3.53 11.32
N PRO A 67 -8.95 -2.91 12.14
CA PRO A 67 -8.66 -2.58 13.53
C PRO A 67 -8.10 -3.78 14.31
N GLY A 68 -7.06 -3.55 15.10
CA GLY A 68 -6.36 -4.58 15.87
C GLY A 68 -5.49 -5.54 15.06
N CYS A 69 -5.54 -5.49 13.72
CA CYS A 69 -4.79 -6.41 12.85
C CYS A 69 -3.67 -5.68 12.09
N GLY A 70 -4.01 -4.67 11.30
CA GLY A 70 -3.02 -3.92 10.53
C GLY A 70 -3.62 -3.15 9.36
N VAL A 71 -2.72 -2.57 8.56
CA VAL A 71 -3.07 -1.79 7.37
C VAL A 71 -2.30 -2.34 6.17
N TRP A 72 -3.01 -2.64 5.10
CA TRP A 72 -2.46 -3.00 3.80
C TRP A 72 -2.68 -1.83 2.84
N ILE A 73 -1.62 -1.44 2.16
CA ILE A 73 -1.59 -0.35 1.20
C ILE A 73 -1.11 -0.93 -0.12
N ALA A 74 -2.02 -1.02 -1.10
CA ALA A 74 -1.75 -1.51 -2.44
C ALA A 74 -1.61 -0.32 -3.40
N ASP A 75 -0.38 -0.07 -3.85
CA ASP A 75 -0.06 0.91 -4.87
C ASP A 75 0.00 0.22 -6.23
N PHE A 76 -1.02 0.48 -7.05
CA PHE A 76 -1.09 0.06 -8.44
C PHE A 76 -0.64 1.20 -9.35
N LEU A 77 0.33 0.92 -10.21
CA LEU A 77 0.93 1.87 -11.14
C LEU A 77 0.70 1.37 -12.57
N GLU A 78 0.36 2.28 -13.47
CA GLU A 78 0.10 1.95 -14.88
C GLU A 78 0.59 3.07 -15.81
N GLY A 79 0.95 2.69 -17.04
CA GLY A 79 1.33 3.61 -18.10
C GLY A 79 2.75 4.16 -17.99
N LEU A 80 3.55 3.65 -17.05
CA LEU A 80 4.93 4.11 -16.84
C LEU A 80 5.85 3.53 -17.91
N THR A 81 6.77 4.36 -18.43
CA THR A 81 7.81 3.92 -19.39
C THR A 81 9.19 4.23 -18.81
N ASN A 82 9.82 3.24 -18.19
CA ASN A 82 11.15 3.34 -17.56
C ASN A 82 11.31 4.55 -16.62
N ARG A 83 10.39 4.70 -15.68
CA ARG A 83 10.40 5.79 -14.69
C ARG A 83 10.76 5.27 -13.31
N THR A 84 11.56 6.02 -12.56
CA THR A 84 11.78 5.71 -11.15
C THR A 84 10.54 6.07 -10.34
N ALA A 85 10.05 5.11 -9.56
CA ALA A 85 9.08 5.31 -8.50
C ALA A 85 9.79 5.22 -7.14
N ARG A 86 9.42 6.11 -6.21
CA ARG A 86 9.92 6.13 -4.84
C ARG A 86 8.77 6.15 -3.85
N TRP A 87 8.79 5.23 -2.89
CA TRP A 87 7.85 5.20 -1.77
C TRP A 87 8.52 5.78 -0.55
N HIS A 88 7.87 6.73 0.10
CA HIS A 88 8.38 7.39 1.29
C HIS A 88 7.48 7.09 2.48
N TRP A 89 8.10 6.77 3.61
CA TRP A 89 7.44 6.52 4.88
C TRP A 89 8.19 7.24 6.00
N HIS A 90 7.44 7.84 6.91
CA HIS A 90 7.95 8.52 8.08
C HIS A 90 7.46 7.80 9.32
N LEU A 91 8.40 7.30 10.12
CA LEU A 91 8.12 6.56 11.34
C LEU A 91 8.62 7.37 12.55
N PRO A 92 7.84 7.47 13.64
CA PRO A 92 8.26 8.22 14.82
C PRO A 92 9.56 7.69 15.42
N GLN A 93 10.46 8.58 15.86
CA GLN A 93 11.70 8.20 16.56
C GLN A 93 11.41 7.39 17.84
N ALA A 94 10.27 7.62 18.49
CA ALA A 94 9.82 6.91 19.68
C ALA A 94 9.63 5.38 19.48
N LEU A 95 9.69 4.88 18.25
CA LEU A 95 9.70 3.45 17.96
C LEU A 95 11.03 2.75 18.29
N GLY A 96 12.08 3.52 18.57
CA GLY A 96 13.43 3.02 18.84
C GLY A 96 14.18 2.63 17.56
N PRO A 97 15.37 2.03 17.70
CA PRO A 97 16.21 1.63 16.56
C PRO A 97 15.46 0.74 15.58
N LEU A 98 15.56 1.06 14.29
CA LEU A 98 14.98 0.26 13.22
C LEU A 98 15.92 -0.87 12.83
N GLN A 99 15.36 -2.05 12.61
CA GLN A 99 16.04 -3.18 11.98
C GLN A 99 15.53 -3.32 10.55
N THR A 100 16.42 -3.22 9.57
CA THR A 100 16.08 -3.41 8.17
C THR A 100 16.45 -4.82 7.70
N ARG A 101 15.65 -5.37 6.81
CA ARG A 101 15.97 -6.58 6.05
C ARG A 101 15.57 -6.37 4.61
N ASP A 102 16.54 -6.42 3.71
CA ASP A 102 16.25 -6.41 2.28
C ASP A 102 15.55 -7.71 1.88
N GLY A 103 14.47 -7.57 1.11
CA GLY A 103 13.68 -8.68 0.62
C GLY A 103 14.27 -9.30 -0.64
N GLN A 104 14.21 -10.62 -0.71
CA GLN A 104 14.16 -11.32 -1.99
C GLN A 104 12.78 -11.10 -2.64
N PRO A 105 12.60 -11.31 -3.97
CA PRO A 105 11.28 -11.25 -4.58
C PRO A 105 10.28 -12.12 -3.79
N HIS A 106 9.05 -11.61 -3.60
CA HIS A 106 7.98 -12.24 -2.80
C HIS A 106 8.21 -12.37 -1.28
N SER A 107 9.45 -12.22 -0.78
CA SER A 107 9.73 -12.19 0.67
C SER A 107 9.46 -10.81 1.27
N GLY A 108 9.60 -9.77 0.47
CA GLY A 108 9.35 -8.38 0.85
C GLY A 108 10.49 -7.78 1.68
N SER A 109 10.67 -6.47 1.56
CA SER A 109 11.67 -5.71 2.32
C SER A 109 11.02 -5.20 3.61
N ALA A 110 11.62 -5.52 4.75
CA ALA A 110 11.02 -5.30 6.06
C ALA A 110 11.79 -4.27 6.90
N VAL A 111 11.04 -3.48 7.65
CA VAL A 111 11.51 -2.61 8.73
C VAL A 111 10.82 -3.04 10.02
N ARG A 112 11.59 -3.50 11.01
CA ARG A 112 11.10 -3.92 12.32
C ARG A 112 11.48 -2.90 13.38
N HIS A 113 10.60 -2.72 14.35
CA HIS A 113 10.81 -1.87 15.52
C HIS A 113 10.12 -2.48 16.74
N ALA A 114 10.31 -1.89 17.92
CA ALA A 114 9.84 -2.47 19.19
C ALA A 114 8.31 -2.67 19.29
N ARG A 115 7.53 -2.08 18.38
CA ARG A 115 6.06 -2.05 18.42
C ARG A 115 5.40 -2.67 17.19
N GLY A 116 6.17 -3.22 16.26
CA GLY A 116 5.61 -3.75 15.02
C GLY A 116 6.59 -3.86 13.86
N VAL A 117 6.00 -4.01 12.69
CA VAL A 117 6.69 -4.23 11.43
C VAL A 117 6.01 -3.47 10.30
N MET A 118 6.82 -2.90 9.43
CA MET A 118 6.44 -2.48 8.09
C MET A 118 7.09 -3.43 7.08
N VAL A 119 6.34 -3.99 6.15
CA VAL A 119 6.88 -4.84 5.07
C VAL A 119 6.36 -4.34 3.74
N GLN A 120 7.22 -4.26 2.73
CA GLN A 120 6.82 -3.93 1.37
C GLN A 120 7.15 -5.08 0.42
N TRP A 121 6.14 -5.57 -0.29
CA TRP A 121 6.27 -6.61 -1.32
C TRP A 121 6.09 -6.03 -2.71
N SER A 122 6.74 -6.71 -3.65
CA SER A 122 6.67 -6.43 -5.08
C SER A 122 7.01 -7.71 -5.84
N LYS A 123 6.49 -7.88 -7.07
CA LYS A 123 6.84 -9.03 -7.92
C LYS A 123 8.30 -8.99 -8.35
N THR A 124 8.81 -7.79 -8.63
CA THR A 124 10.23 -7.58 -8.93
C THR A 124 10.91 -6.98 -7.71
N PRO A 125 12.16 -7.32 -7.41
CA PRO A 125 12.88 -6.73 -6.28
C PRO A 125 12.84 -5.21 -6.29
N LEU A 126 12.76 -4.62 -5.10
CA LEU A 126 12.99 -3.20 -4.90
C LEU A 126 14.50 -2.96 -4.99
N GLU A 127 14.92 -1.94 -5.74
CA GLU A 127 16.35 -1.68 -5.99
C GLU A 127 17.07 -1.21 -4.74
N LYS A 128 16.35 -0.51 -3.86
CA LYS A 128 16.95 0.14 -2.69
C LYS A 128 15.95 0.30 -1.57
N LEU A 129 16.30 -0.19 -0.39
CA LEU A 129 15.71 0.23 0.88
C LEU A 129 16.71 1.14 1.60
N ARG A 130 16.23 2.30 2.06
CA ARG A 130 16.96 3.16 2.99
C ARG A 130 16.09 3.46 4.19
N ALA A 131 16.59 3.26 5.39
CA ALA A 131 15.97 3.72 6.62
C ALA A 131 17.00 4.55 7.39
N GLN A 132 16.70 5.82 7.60
CA GLN A 132 17.62 6.75 8.26
C GLN A 132 16.85 7.67 9.21
N LEU A 133 17.44 7.96 10.36
CA LEU A 133 16.96 9.05 11.22
C LEU A 133 17.32 10.38 10.55
N ALA A 134 16.49 11.41 10.67
CA ALA A 134 16.87 12.72 10.15
C ALA A 134 18.16 13.24 10.78
N GLU A 135 19.09 13.65 9.93
CA GLU A 135 20.29 14.38 10.29
C GLU A 135 20.07 15.88 10.07
N GLU A 136 20.91 16.71 10.68
CA GLU A 136 20.87 18.15 10.47
C GLU A 136 21.03 18.49 8.97
N GLY A 137 20.15 19.32 8.43
CA GLY A 137 20.12 19.67 7.00
C GLY A 137 19.59 18.59 6.05
N ALA A 138 19.33 17.35 6.52
CA ALA A 138 18.68 16.32 5.71
C ALA A 138 17.34 16.80 5.18
N VAL A 139 16.91 16.29 3.99
CA VAL A 139 15.67 16.29 3.13
C VAL A 139 14.28 15.86 3.66
N SER A 140 14.31 14.93 4.60
CA SER A 140 13.18 14.16 5.09
C SER A 140 13.45 13.67 6.51
N GLY A 141 12.48 13.00 7.14
CA GLY A 141 12.63 12.41 8.46
C GLY A 141 12.38 13.39 9.60
N TRP A 142 11.59 14.44 9.38
CA TRP A 142 11.21 15.38 10.42
C TRP A 142 9.70 15.35 10.62
N GLN A 143 9.27 15.46 11.87
CA GLN A 143 7.88 15.61 12.26
C GLN A 143 7.70 16.97 12.93
N ALA A 144 6.72 17.76 12.52
CA ALA A 144 6.41 19.04 13.16
C ALA A 144 5.02 18.98 13.78
N THR A 145 4.95 18.69 15.08
CA THR A 145 3.67 18.67 15.83
C THR A 145 3.25 20.07 16.28
N ALA A 146 4.17 21.03 16.30
CA ALA A 146 3.92 22.44 16.57
C ALA A 146 4.83 23.32 15.69
N TYR A 147 4.41 24.56 15.45
CA TYR A 147 5.19 25.51 14.66
C TYR A 147 6.56 25.78 15.31
N GLY A 148 7.64 25.68 14.54
CA GLY A 148 9.00 25.91 15.03
C GLY A 148 9.60 24.81 15.89
N GLN A 149 8.92 23.67 16.09
CA GLN A 149 9.41 22.54 16.89
C GLN A 149 9.47 21.25 16.08
N PRO A 150 10.37 21.14 15.09
CA PRO A 150 10.57 19.89 14.39
C PRO A 150 11.26 18.87 15.32
N THR A 151 10.71 17.67 15.39
CA THR A 151 11.31 16.51 16.04
C THR A 151 11.83 15.55 14.98
N GLN A 152 12.88 14.81 15.32
CA GLN A 152 13.41 13.79 14.41
C GLN A 152 12.43 12.62 14.28
N ALA A 153 12.41 12.05 13.10
CA ALA A 153 11.69 10.86 12.71
C ALA A 153 12.58 10.03 11.78
N TYR A 154 12.25 8.76 11.63
CA TYR A 154 12.87 7.92 10.63
C TYR A 154 12.23 8.19 9.28
N HIS A 155 13.05 8.42 8.26
CA HIS A 155 12.65 8.33 6.87
C HIS A 155 13.01 6.96 6.31
N VAL A 156 12.00 6.21 5.90
CA VAL A 156 12.17 4.98 5.13
C VAL A 156 11.80 5.27 3.68
N SER A 157 12.67 4.89 2.75
CA SER A 157 12.39 4.99 1.33
C SER A 157 12.69 3.70 0.59
N TYR A 158 11.82 3.41 -0.37
CA TYR A 158 11.98 2.33 -1.32
C TYR A 158 12.03 2.91 -2.72
N GLN A 159 12.87 2.36 -3.59
CA GLN A 159 13.01 2.81 -4.97
C GLN A 159 12.95 1.64 -5.96
N ARG A 160 12.36 1.89 -7.14
CA ARG A 160 12.41 0.97 -8.28
C ARG A 160 12.18 1.70 -9.61
N VAL A 161 12.79 1.23 -10.70
CA VAL A 161 12.40 1.60 -12.07
C VAL A 161 11.22 0.74 -12.53
N ILE A 162 10.15 1.41 -12.99
CA ILE A 162 8.91 0.78 -13.45
C ILE A 162 8.75 0.94 -14.97
N SER A 163 8.30 -0.14 -15.60
CA SER A 163 7.93 -0.17 -17.02
C SER A 163 6.63 -0.97 -17.17
N GLY A 164 5.60 -0.35 -17.75
CA GLY A 164 4.26 -0.91 -17.89
C GLY A 164 3.40 -0.77 -16.63
N ARG A 165 2.89 -1.90 -16.15
CA ARG A 165 1.98 -2.01 -15.00
C ARG A 165 2.70 -2.67 -13.83
N ASP A 166 2.46 -2.19 -12.63
CA ASP A 166 3.09 -2.74 -11.43
C ASP A 166 2.18 -2.66 -10.20
N LEU A 167 2.43 -3.55 -9.24
CA LEU A 167 1.71 -3.62 -7.97
C LEU A 167 2.72 -3.78 -6.83
N VAL A 168 2.72 -2.80 -5.94
CA VAL A 168 3.50 -2.79 -4.71
C VAL A 168 2.55 -2.78 -3.52
N VAL A 169 2.80 -3.65 -2.54
CA VAL A 169 1.95 -3.76 -1.34
C VAL A 169 2.80 -3.48 -0.12
N THR A 170 2.40 -2.50 0.68
CA THR A 170 2.96 -2.24 2.01
C THR A 170 2.00 -2.73 3.08
N PHE A 171 2.50 -3.45 4.08
CA PHE A 171 1.78 -3.78 5.31
C PHE A 171 2.39 -3.04 6.50
N LEU A 172 1.54 -2.56 7.40
CA LEU A 172 1.92 -2.04 8.72
C LEU A 172 1.08 -2.73 9.80
N GLY A 173 1.74 -3.30 10.82
CA GLY A 173 1.04 -3.95 11.93
C GLY A 173 1.97 -4.47 13.03
N ALA A 174 1.41 -5.10 14.06
CA ALA A 174 2.18 -5.65 15.18
C ALA A 174 3.05 -6.86 14.76
N ALA A 175 2.51 -7.70 13.88
CA ALA A 175 3.20 -8.84 13.28
C ALA A 175 2.75 -8.98 11.83
N VAL A 176 3.58 -9.59 10.97
CA VAL A 176 3.23 -9.81 9.56
C VAL A 176 2.03 -10.76 9.48
N VAL A 177 0.98 -10.30 8.81
CA VAL A 177 -0.21 -11.11 8.51
C VAL A 177 -0.17 -11.43 7.01
N PRO A 178 -0.08 -12.71 6.61
CA PRO A 178 -0.01 -13.08 5.21
C PRO A 178 -1.26 -12.66 4.43
N ALA A 179 -1.06 -12.28 3.16
CA ALA A 179 -2.14 -11.88 2.29
C ALA A 179 -1.88 -12.19 0.82
N ILE A 180 -2.95 -12.34 0.05
CA ILE A 180 -2.92 -12.11 -1.41
C ILE A 180 -3.63 -10.79 -1.67
N VAL A 181 -3.00 -9.92 -2.46
CA VAL A 181 -3.60 -8.67 -2.89
C VAL A 181 -3.68 -8.65 -4.41
N GLU A 182 -4.86 -8.36 -4.93
CA GLU A 182 -5.15 -8.33 -6.35
C GLU A 182 -5.75 -6.98 -6.71
N VAL A 183 -5.17 -6.30 -7.71
CA VAL A 183 -5.66 -5.00 -8.21
C VAL A 183 -5.65 -5.03 -9.72
N SER A 184 -6.82 -4.83 -10.33
CA SER A 184 -6.99 -4.80 -11.79
C SER A 184 -6.29 -5.98 -12.50
N GLY A 185 -6.44 -7.21 -12.00
CA GLY A 185 -5.82 -8.40 -12.60
C GLY A 185 -4.34 -8.66 -12.25
N LEU A 186 -3.64 -7.74 -11.57
CA LEU A 186 -2.33 -8.03 -10.99
C LEU A 186 -2.47 -8.59 -9.58
N ALA A 187 -1.94 -9.79 -9.34
CA ALA A 187 -1.93 -10.44 -8.02
C ALA A 187 -0.53 -10.45 -7.39
N LEU A 188 -0.44 -10.20 -6.08
CA LEU A 188 0.80 -10.30 -5.30
C LEU A 188 0.57 -11.10 -4.02
N ALA A 189 1.34 -12.18 -3.84
CA ALA A 189 1.41 -12.94 -2.59
C ALA A 189 2.38 -12.26 -1.62
N CYS A 190 1.91 -11.97 -0.41
CA CYS A 190 2.59 -11.21 0.62
C CYS A 190 2.78 -12.11 1.84
N GLY A 191 3.98 -12.64 2.04
CA GLY A 191 4.28 -13.50 3.19
C GLY A 191 3.60 -14.88 3.18
N MET A 192 3.03 -15.30 2.05
CA MET A 192 2.52 -16.66 1.83
C MET A 192 3.55 -17.47 1.03
N THR A 193 3.87 -18.68 1.49
CA THR A 193 4.52 -19.69 0.64
C THR A 193 3.51 -20.19 -0.38
N ASP A 194 3.91 -20.33 -1.65
CA ASP A 194 3.04 -20.57 -2.81
C ASP A 194 2.44 -22.00 -2.87
N THR A 195 2.17 -22.63 -1.72
CA THR A 195 1.75 -24.04 -1.64
C THR A 195 0.30 -24.30 -2.02
N ASP A 196 -0.53 -23.26 -2.17
CA ASP A 196 -1.91 -23.42 -2.64
C ASP A 196 -1.99 -23.22 -4.16
N GLY A 197 -1.55 -24.25 -4.90
CA GLY A 197 -1.60 -24.35 -6.37
C GLY A 197 -3.00 -24.38 -6.99
N ASN A 198 -4.01 -23.83 -6.32
CA ASN A 198 -5.40 -23.78 -6.79
C ASN A 198 -5.96 -22.36 -6.76
N ARG A 199 -5.15 -21.39 -7.22
CA ARG A 199 -5.61 -20.02 -7.45
C ARG A 199 -6.56 -20.00 -8.64
N ARG A 200 -7.87 -19.87 -8.37
CA ARG A 200 -8.78 -19.39 -9.41
C ARG A 200 -8.34 -17.96 -9.75
N PRO A 201 -8.03 -17.65 -11.02
CA PRO A 201 -7.71 -16.28 -11.40
C PRO A 201 -8.86 -15.36 -11.01
N PHE A 202 -8.52 -14.25 -10.37
CA PHE A 202 -9.45 -13.15 -10.17
C PHE A 202 -9.92 -12.65 -11.54
N VAL A 203 -11.20 -12.34 -11.64
CA VAL A 203 -11.76 -11.76 -12.88
C VAL A 203 -11.03 -10.46 -13.15
N ASP A 204 -10.56 -10.26 -14.39
CA ASP A 204 -9.89 -9.05 -14.84
C ASP A 204 -10.90 -7.90 -15.04
N GLU A 205 -11.61 -7.57 -13.97
CA GLU A 205 -12.42 -6.36 -13.91
C GLU A 205 -11.50 -5.20 -13.56
N LEU A 206 -11.28 -4.32 -14.53
CA LEU A 206 -10.59 -3.05 -14.34
C LEU A 206 -11.19 -2.32 -13.14
N ASP A 207 -10.33 -1.74 -12.32
CA ASP A 207 -10.69 -0.98 -11.12
C ASP A 207 -11.31 -1.80 -9.97
N SER A 208 -11.26 -3.13 -10.02
CA SER A 208 -11.58 -3.98 -8.87
C SER A 208 -10.33 -4.25 -8.02
N VAL A 209 -10.54 -4.29 -6.71
CA VAL A 209 -9.52 -4.73 -5.74
C VAL A 209 -10.02 -5.92 -4.95
N ARG A 210 -9.10 -6.81 -4.59
CA ARG A 210 -9.32 -7.90 -3.66
C ARG A 210 -8.15 -8.06 -2.70
N PHE A 211 -8.47 -8.19 -1.42
CA PHE A 211 -7.55 -8.60 -0.38
C PHE A 211 -8.02 -9.94 0.17
N VAL A 212 -7.15 -10.94 0.17
CA VAL A 212 -7.35 -12.22 0.85
C VAL A 212 -6.38 -12.24 2.03
N ILE A 213 -6.90 -12.09 3.24
CA ILE A 213 -6.11 -12.01 4.48
C ILE A 213 -6.15 -13.37 5.18
N ASP A 214 -4.98 -13.94 5.46
CA ASP A 214 -4.85 -15.19 6.18
C ASP A 214 -4.72 -14.92 7.69
N ARG A 215 -5.73 -15.33 8.46
CA ARG A 215 -5.76 -15.21 9.93
C ARG A 215 -5.54 -16.57 10.61
N GLY A 216 -4.85 -17.49 9.95
CA GLY A 216 -4.57 -18.84 10.43
C GLY A 216 -5.78 -19.76 10.25
N GLN A 217 -6.76 -19.67 11.14
CA GLN A 217 -7.94 -20.56 11.11
C GLN A 217 -8.97 -20.16 10.05
N ASN A 218 -8.98 -18.89 9.65
CA ASN A 218 -9.89 -18.35 8.65
C ASN A 218 -9.12 -17.52 7.62
N ARG A 219 -9.64 -17.52 6.39
CA ARG A 219 -9.32 -16.53 5.36
C ARG A 219 -10.47 -15.54 5.26
N GLU A 220 -10.12 -14.26 5.31
CA GLU A 220 -11.07 -13.17 5.12
C GLU A 220 -10.80 -12.54 3.76
N VAL A 221 -11.83 -12.48 2.93
CA VAL A 221 -11.76 -11.89 1.60
C VAL A 221 -12.51 -10.58 1.63
N TYR A 222 -11.86 -9.52 1.18
CA TYR A 222 -12.43 -8.18 1.05
C TYR A 222 -12.32 -7.76 -0.41
N VAL A 223 -13.44 -7.33 -0.99
CA VAL A 223 -13.49 -6.85 -2.38
C VAL A 223 -14.12 -5.47 -2.43
N ALA A 224 -13.66 -4.63 -3.34
CA ALA A 224 -14.27 -3.33 -3.60
C ALA A 224 -14.16 -2.93 -5.07
N GLY A 225 -15.04 -2.01 -5.48
CA GLY A 225 -15.19 -1.56 -6.87
C GLY A 225 -16.28 -2.34 -7.63
N PRO A 226 -16.18 -2.41 -8.98
CA PRO A 226 -17.20 -3.05 -9.83
C PRO A 226 -17.62 -4.45 -9.38
N LEU A 227 -16.65 -5.27 -8.94
CA LEU A 227 -16.90 -6.63 -8.47
C LEU A 227 -17.85 -6.69 -7.25
N ALA A 228 -17.83 -5.66 -6.41
CA ALA A 228 -18.69 -5.61 -5.23
C ALA A 228 -20.14 -5.20 -5.53
N HIS A 229 -20.46 -4.75 -6.76
CA HIS A 229 -21.86 -4.51 -7.16
C HIS A 229 -22.64 -5.80 -7.39
N ARG A 230 -21.96 -6.89 -7.76
CA ARG A 230 -22.53 -8.23 -7.94
C ARG A 230 -21.55 -9.24 -7.36
N PRO A 231 -21.34 -9.22 -6.04
CA PRO A 231 -20.33 -10.05 -5.46
C PRO A 231 -20.73 -11.53 -5.64
N PRO A 232 -19.76 -12.44 -5.81
CA PRO A 232 -20.05 -13.87 -5.93
C PRO A 232 -20.87 -14.40 -4.75
N GLU A 233 -21.50 -15.55 -4.93
CA GLU A 233 -22.26 -16.21 -3.86
C GLU A 233 -21.39 -16.40 -2.59
N GLY A 234 -21.97 -16.10 -1.43
CA GLY A 234 -21.31 -16.19 -0.13
C GLY A 234 -20.60 -14.91 0.35
N TYR A 235 -20.57 -13.86 -0.47
CA TYR A 235 -20.13 -12.53 -0.03
C TYR A 235 -21.28 -11.74 0.60
N LEU A 236 -20.96 -11.03 1.68
CA LEU A 236 -21.85 -10.10 2.37
C LEU A 236 -21.42 -8.67 2.04
N SER A 237 -22.37 -7.82 1.64
CA SER A 237 -22.11 -6.39 1.45
C SER A 237 -21.52 -5.79 2.73
N LEU A 238 -20.46 -5.00 2.59
CA LEU A 238 -19.90 -4.23 3.69
C LEU A 238 -20.72 -2.94 3.85
N GLY A 239 -21.49 -2.87 4.94
CA GLY A 239 -22.11 -1.62 5.36
C GLY A 239 -21.05 -0.65 5.88
N GLY A 240 -21.07 0.60 5.43
CA GLY A 240 -20.11 1.62 5.87
C GLY A 240 -20.45 2.98 5.27
N LYS A 241 -19.71 4.01 5.69
CA LYS A 241 -19.82 5.37 5.14
C LYS A 241 -18.99 5.51 3.87
N GLY A 242 -19.59 6.07 2.82
CA GLY A 242 -18.97 6.35 1.52
C GLY A 242 -19.56 5.53 0.38
N ASP A 243 -19.23 5.92 -0.85
CA ASP A 243 -19.92 5.44 -2.06
C ASP A 243 -19.15 4.34 -2.78
N TRP A 244 -18.07 3.80 -2.19
CA TRP A 244 -17.33 2.72 -2.81
C TRP A 244 -18.00 1.38 -2.48
N PRO A 245 -18.56 0.64 -3.47
CA PRO A 245 -19.15 -0.66 -3.21
C PRO A 245 -18.08 -1.59 -2.67
N ALA A 246 -18.38 -2.27 -1.57
CA ALA A 246 -17.48 -3.22 -0.96
C ALA A 246 -18.26 -4.42 -0.41
N ALA A 247 -17.64 -5.59 -0.43
CA ALA A 247 -18.19 -6.82 0.11
C ALA A 247 -17.09 -7.63 0.78
N HIS A 248 -17.48 -8.55 1.65
CA HIS A 248 -16.55 -9.44 2.33
C HIS A 248 -17.08 -10.86 2.43
N GLN A 249 -16.18 -11.81 2.58
CA GLN A 249 -16.49 -13.20 2.83
C GLN A 249 -15.49 -13.74 3.85
N ARG A 250 -15.98 -14.52 4.82
CA ARG A 250 -15.13 -15.31 5.71
C ARG A 250 -15.22 -16.77 5.30
N CYS A 251 -14.08 -17.37 4.98
CA CYS A 251 -13.94 -18.77 4.64
C CYS A 251 -13.09 -19.47 5.72
N PRO A 252 -13.43 -20.68 6.15
CA PRO A 252 -12.49 -21.52 6.88
C PRO A 252 -11.22 -21.68 6.05
N THR A 253 -10.05 -21.58 6.67
CA THR A 253 -8.82 -22.00 5.99
C THR A 253 -8.95 -23.50 5.73
N PRO A 254 -8.77 -24.00 4.48
CA PRO A 254 -8.73 -25.43 4.24
C PRO A 254 -7.73 -26.04 5.24
N ALA A 255 -8.14 -27.06 5.98
CA ALA A 255 -7.17 -27.84 6.74
C ALA A 255 -6.10 -28.24 5.73
N ALA A 256 -4.85 -27.85 5.97
CA ALA A 256 -3.75 -28.34 5.15
C ALA A 256 -3.92 -29.85 5.13
N VAL A 257 -4.17 -30.41 3.94
CA VAL A 257 -4.08 -31.85 3.75
C VAL A 257 -2.60 -32.13 3.92
N TYR A 258 -2.18 -32.34 5.17
CA TYR A 258 -0.88 -32.89 5.47
C TYR A 258 -0.91 -34.30 4.91
N GLU A 259 -0.48 -34.46 3.66
CA GLU A 259 0.03 -35.76 3.22
C GLU A 259 1.24 -36.06 4.13
N GLY A 260 1.16 -37.20 4.80
CA GLY A 260 2.00 -37.57 5.95
C GLY A 260 3.44 -37.93 5.63
#